data_AF-A0A920NTB4-F1
#
_entry.id   AF-A0A920NTB4-F1
#
_cell.length_a   1.000
_cell.length_b   1.000
_cell.length_c   1.000
_cell.angle_alpha   90.00
_cell.angle_beta   90.00
_cell.angle_gamma   90.00
#
_symmetry.space_group_name_H-M   'P 1'
#
loop_
_entity.id
_entity.type
_entity.pdbx_description
1 polymer ?
#
loop_
_entity_poly.entity_id
_entity_poly.type
_entity_poly.pdbx_seq_one_letter_code
_entity_poly.pdbx_strand_id
1 'polypeptide(L)'
;MQLFASFINTFTDPEIVFNELKEKNNWQTCTMPLAVLMVVGAISLGVLKDLYYDVQLEQSIEWIENSSQIPDEQKERRLGKSIWNF
;
A
#
# COMPACT_ATOMS: atom_id res chain seq x y z
N MET A 1 10.70 3.56 -24.96
CA MET A 1 11.81 4.40 -24.45
C MET A 1 11.31 5.75 -23.89
N GLN A 2 10.43 6.49 -24.58
CA GLN A 2 9.97 7.82 -24.12
C GLN A 2 9.16 7.83 -22.80
N LEU A 3 8.31 6.83 -22.56
CA LEU A 3 7.43 6.81 -21.38
C LEU A 3 8.19 6.67 -20.06
N PHE A 4 9.22 5.83 -20.02
CA PHE A 4 10.02 5.63 -18.82
C PHE A 4 10.88 6.86 -18.51
N ALA A 5 11.48 7.48 -19.53
CA ALA A 5 12.21 8.73 -19.37
C ALA A 5 11.30 9.87 -18.89
N SER A 6 10.09 9.99 -19.45
CA SER A 6 9.11 11.00 -19.02
C SER A 6 8.62 10.76 -17.59
N PHE A 7 8.44 9.49 -17.20
CA PHE A 7 8.14 9.12 -15.82
C PHE A 7 9.26 9.50 -14.84
N ILE A 8 10.51 9.14 -15.14
CA ILE A 8 11.67 9.53 -14.32
C ILE A 8 11.77 11.05 -14.22
N ASN A 9 11.67 11.75 -15.36
CA ASN A 9 11.75 13.20 -15.42
C ASN A 9 10.60 13.89 -14.71
N THR A 10 9.43 13.25 -14.53
CA THR A 10 8.35 13.81 -13.71
C THR A 10 8.80 14.04 -12.26
N PHE A 11 9.78 13.27 -11.76
CA PHE A 11 10.33 13.42 -10.42
C PHE A 11 11.67 14.15 -10.39
N THR A 12 12.51 14.00 -11.42
CA THR A 12 13.86 14.58 -11.45
C THR A 12 13.94 15.93 -12.14
N ASP A 13 13.05 16.21 -13.10
CA ASP A 13 12.99 17.47 -13.86
C ASP A 13 11.54 17.81 -14.27
N PRO A 14 10.68 18.18 -13.30
CA PRO A 14 9.25 18.36 -13.54
C PRO A 14 8.96 19.54 -14.47
N GLU A 15 9.82 20.54 -14.54
CA GLU A 15 9.62 21.74 -15.37
C GLU A 15 9.63 21.41 -16.86
N ILE A 16 10.57 20.57 -17.31
CA ILE A 16 10.62 20.09 -18.70
C ILE A 16 9.36 19.30 -19.05
N VAL A 17 8.93 18.40 -18.15
CA VAL A 17 7.74 17.57 -18.39
C VAL A 17 6.47 18.42 -18.45
N PHE A 18 6.32 19.42 -17.58
CA PHE A 18 5.17 20.33 -17.62
C PHE A 18 5.15 21.19 -18.89
N ASN A 19 6.32 21.66 -19.35
CA ASN A 19 6.41 22.42 -20.60
C ASN A 19 6.08 21.55 -21.83
N GLU A 20 6.56 20.30 -21.89
CA GLU A 20 6.18 19.35 -22.94
C GLU A 20 4.67 19.04 -22.95
N LEU A 21 4.07 18.84 -21.77
CA LEU A 21 2.64 18.60 -21.61
C LEU A 21 1.80 19.84 -21.98
N LYS A 22 2.34 21.04 -21.77
CA LYS A 22 1.67 22.30 -22.13
C LYS A 22 1.72 22.59 -23.64
N GLU A 23 2.83 22.25 -24.31
CA GLU A 23 2.94 22.34 -25.77
C GLU A 23 2.08 21.30 -26.49
N LYS A 24 2.02 20.07 -25.96
CA LYS A 24 1.17 19.02 -26.48
C LYS A 24 -0.23 19.18 -25.92
N ASN A 25 -1.12 19.86 -26.65
CA ASN A 25 -2.56 19.90 -26.37
C ASN A 25 -3.24 18.53 -26.60
N ASN A 26 -2.73 17.47 -25.97
CA ASN A 26 -3.21 16.11 -26.07
C ASN A 26 -3.52 15.57 -24.67
N TRP A 27 -4.81 15.54 -24.35
CA TRP A 27 -5.36 15.09 -23.08
C TRP A 27 -4.94 13.66 -22.68
N GLN A 28 -4.66 12.77 -23.65
CA GLN A 28 -4.18 11.40 -23.37
C GLN A 28 -2.78 11.41 -22.78
N THR A 29 -1.92 12.34 -23.22
CA THR A 29 -0.54 12.45 -22.72
C THR A 29 -0.54 13.03 -21.30
N CYS A 30 -1.44 13.98 -21.01
CA CYS A 30 -1.57 14.59 -19.68
C CYS A 30 -2.19 13.66 -18.62
N THR A 31 -3.08 12.75 -19.02
CA THR A 31 -3.79 11.84 -18.08
C THR A 31 -3.00 10.56 -17.78
N MET A 32 -2.03 10.21 -18.62
CA MET A 32 -1.25 8.99 -18.47
C MET A 32 -0.41 8.93 -17.17
N PRO A 33 0.30 10.00 -16.75
CA PRO A 33 1.00 10.00 -15.46
C PRO A 33 0.04 9.80 -14.27
N LEU A 34 -1.15 10.39 -14.32
CA LEU A 34 -2.18 10.23 -13.30
C LEU A 34 -2.71 8.80 -13.23
N ALA A 35 -2.93 8.15 -14.37
CA ALA A 35 -3.34 6.76 -14.43
C ALA A 35 -2.28 5.82 -13.84
N VAL A 36 -1.00 6.05 -14.16
CA VAL A 36 0.12 5.30 -13.57
C VAL A 36 0.15 5.48 -12.05
N LEU A 37 0.01 6.72 -11.55
CA LEU A 37 -0.05 7.00 -10.11
C LEU A 37 -1.23 6.29 -9.43
N MET A 38 -2.42 6.28 -10.05
CA MET A 38 -3.59 5.58 -9.52
C MET A 38 -3.38 4.06 -9.44
N VAL A 39 -2.81 3.45 -10.48
CA VAL A 39 -2.54 1.99 -10.48
C VAL A 39 -1.50 1.63 -9.42
N VAL A 40 -0.38 2.36 -9.37
CA VAL A 40 0.66 2.13 -8.37
C VAL A 40 0.12 2.36 -6.96
N GLY A 41 -0.67 3.41 -6.74
CA GLY A 41 -1.32 3.70 -5.46
C GLY A 41 -2.27 2.58 -5.02
N ALA A 42 -3.10 2.08 -5.94
CA ALA A 42 -4.03 0.98 -5.65
C ALA A 42 -3.30 -0.32 -5.29
N ILE A 43 -2.24 -0.68 -6.03
CA ILE A 43 -1.40 -1.86 -5.73
C ILE A 43 -0.71 -1.68 -4.37
N SER A 44 -0.16 -0.49 -4.11
CA SER A 44 0.52 -0.19 -2.83
C SER A 44 -0.44 -0.30 -1.65
N LEU A 45 -1.68 0.18 -1.79
CA LEU A 45 -2.73 0.03 -0.77
C LEU A 45 -3.16 -1.43 -0.58
N GLY A 46 -3.21 -2.21 -1.66
CA GLY A 46 -3.48 -3.65 -1.58
C GLY A 46 -2.41 -4.40 -0.77
N VAL A 47 -1.14 -4.20 -1.11
CA VAL A 47 -0.01 -4.81 -0.40
C VAL A 47 0.08 -4.31 1.05
N LEU A 48 -0.15 -3.01 1.27
CA LEU A 48 -0.14 -2.43 2.62
C LEU A 48 -1.26 -3.01 3.47
N LYS A 49 -2.44 -3.27 2.89
CA LYS A 49 -3.54 -3.93 3.59
C LYS A 49 -3.10 -5.30 4.10
N ASP A 50 -2.52 -6.13 3.23
CA ASP A 50 -2.07 -7.48 3.62
C ASP A 50 -1.00 -7.41 4.72
N LEU A 51 0.00 -6.53 4.56
CA LEU A 51 1.04 -6.32 5.58
C LEU A 51 0.48 -5.78 6.91
N TYR A 52 -0.51 -4.89 6.85
CA TYR A 52 -1.17 -4.32 8.04
C TYR A 52 -1.99 -5.37 8.80
N TYR A 53 -2.64 -6.31 8.10
CA TYR A 53 -3.40 -7.39 8.73
C TYR A 53 -2.49 -8.40 9.41
N ASP A 54 -1.39 -8.79 8.77
CA ASP A 54 -0.44 -9.74 9.36
C ASP A 54 0.21 -9.19 10.64
N VAL A 55 0.64 -7.91 10.62
CA VAL A 55 1.26 -7.28 11.81
C VAL A 55 0.25 -7.11 12.96
N GLN A 56 -1.03 -6.82 12.68
CA GLN A 56 -2.05 -6.75 13.75
C GLN A 56 -2.36 -8.10 14.37
N LEU A 57 -2.35 -9.17 13.57
CA LEU A 57 -2.55 -10.53 14.05
C LEU A 57 -1.40 -10.95 14.96
N GLU A 58 -0.16 -10.72 14.55
CA GLU A 58 1.03 -11.01 15.38
C GLU A 58 1.00 -10.24 16.70
N GLN A 59 0.74 -8.93 16.67
CA GLN A 59 0.67 -8.11 17.89
C GLN A 59 -0.47 -8.54 18.83
N SER A 60 -1.60 -8.97 18.27
CA SER A 60 -2.75 -9.44 19.06
C SER A 60 -2.48 -10.79 19.71
N ILE A 61 -1.80 -11.70 19.00
CA ILE A 61 -1.37 -13.00 19.52
C ILE A 61 -0.35 -12.80 20.64
N GLU A 62 0.66 -11.97 20.41
CA GLU A 62 1.73 -11.68 21.37
C GLU A 62 1.20 -11.03 22.66
N TRP A 63 0.22 -10.12 22.53
CA TRP A 63 -0.45 -9.51 23.70
C TRP A 63 -1.29 -10.52 24.49
N ILE A 64 -2.01 -11.42 23.82
CA ILE A 64 -2.81 -12.47 24.49
C ILE A 64 -1.91 -13.46 25.22
N GLU A 65 -0.79 -13.84 24.61
CA GLU A 65 0.16 -14.81 25.15
C GLU A 65 0.91 -14.26 26.38
N ASN A 66 1.40 -13.01 26.28
CA ASN A 66 2.18 -12.36 27.34
C ASN A 66 1.34 -11.68 28.43
N SER A 67 0.03 -11.58 28.28
CA SER A 67 -0.81 -10.94 29.30
C SER A 67 -0.99 -11.83 30.54
N SER A 68 -0.58 -11.33 31.69
CA SER A 68 -0.78 -11.95 33.01
C SER A 68 -2.20 -11.80 33.55
N GLN A 69 -3.03 -10.98 32.91
CA GLN A 69 -4.42 -10.71 33.32
C GLN A 69 -5.42 -11.73 32.75
N ILE A 70 -4.96 -12.68 31.93
CA ILE A 70 -5.80 -13.64 31.24
C ILE A 70 -5.43 -15.04 31.77
N PRO A 71 -6.37 -15.80 32.36
CA PRO A 71 -6.14 -17.19 32.75
C PRO A 71 -5.75 -18.04 31.54
N ASP A 72 -4.78 -18.93 31.68
CA ASP A 72 -4.17 -19.67 30.54
C ASP A 72 -5.21 -20.47 29.73
N GLU A 73 -6.24 -21.01 30.38
CA GLU A 73 -7.37 -21.72 29.75
C GLU A 73 -8.24 -20.82 28.85
N GLN A 74 -8.19 -19.50 29.04
CA GLN A 74 -8.85 -18.51 28.20
C GLN A 74 -7.93 -17.91 27.14
N LYS A 75 -6.60 -18.09 27.27
CA LYS A 75 -5.63 -17.74 26.22
C LYS A 75 -5.79 -18.68 25.04
N GLU A 76 -5.73 -19.99 25.28
CA GLU A 76 -5.83 -21.01 24.21
C GLU A 76 -7.13 -20.89 23.41
N ARG A 77 -8.26 -20.64 24.08
CA ARG A 77 -9.57 -20.45 23.42
C ARG A 77 -9.63 -19.21 22.55
N ARG A 78 -8.97 -18.12 22.92
CA ARG A 78 -8.98 -16.86 22.13
C ARG A 78 -7.95 -16.84 21.02
N LEU A 79 -6.81 -17.51 21.22
CA LEU A 79 -5.85 -17.79 20.16
C LEU A 79 -6.50 -18.66 19.08
N GLY A 80 -7.15 -19.77 19.48
CA GLY A 80 -7.89 -20.63 18.55
C GLY A 80 -8.99 -19.89 17.80
N LYS A 81 -9.78 -19.04 18.49
CA LYS A 81 -10.86 -18.29 17.82
C LYS A 81 -10.34 -17.20 16.87
N SER A 82 -9.22 -16.55 17.16
CA SER A 82 -8.63 -15.54 16.25
C SER A 82 -8.04 -16.18 14.99
N ILE A 83 -7.51 -17.40 15.11
CA ILE A 83 -6.95 -18.18 13.98
C ILE A 83 -8.07 -18.74 13.07
N TRP A 84 -9.22 -19.12 13.63
CA TRP A 84 -10.31 -19.78 12.88
C TRP A 84 -11.44 -18.87 12.36
N ASN A 85 -11.57 -17.64 12.87
CA ASN A 85 -12.55 -16.65 12.36
C ASN A 85 -11.98 -15.72 11.28
N PHE A 86 -10.79 -16.05 10.76
CA PHE A 86 -10.15 -15.39 9.64
C PHE A 86 -10.30 -16.25 8.37
#